data_AF-A0A955D6B4-F1
#
_entry.id   AF-A0A955D6B4-F1
#
_cell.length_a   1.000
_cell.length_b   1.000
_cell.length_c   1.000
_cell.angle_alpha   90.00
_cell.angle_beta   90.00
_cell.angle_gamma   90.00
#
_symmetry.space_group_name_H-M   'P 1'
#
loop_
_entity.id
_entity.type
_entity.pdbx_description
1 polymer ?
#
loop_
_entity_poly.entity_id
_entity_poly.type
_entity_poly.pdbx_seq_one_letter_code
_entity_poly.pdbx_strand_id
1 'polypeptide(L)'
;MSRSSTRKSSAITRAGVAVATLTLAVVSMSSLGYDRYNNGCNQCHGDFLGPVSPQGTVFPENNKHQMHRGSSYMDTECMLCHVAPGDFNNPFIGSSFGTANNPGVGCVGCHGADYGGNIGNSGIGLRKHHENAGVNVCLTCHPNDPDALPENVKPTYYGTPDTKADDPCNGGPSFLENWSVGDTQGLDNDGNLLYDGDDPACQTTPTCVGDLNDDLEVNGADLGLLLGSWGQSGPSDLNGDGTTDGADL
;
A
#
# COMPACT_ATOMS: atom_id res chain seq x y z
N MET A 1 -40.23 24.60 -84.64
CA MET A 1 -38.91 25.04 -85.16
C MET A 1 -37.93 25.09 -84.00
N SER A 2 -36.82 24.38 -84.17
CA SER A 2 -35.76 24.11 -83.19
C SER A 2 -34.90 25.35 -82.89
N ARG A 3 -34.51 25.53 -81.62
CA ARG A 3 -33.29 26.24 -81.15
C ARG A 3 -32.93 25.62 -79.78
N SER A 4 -31.94 24.73 -79.67
CA SER A 4 -30.47 24.89 -79.72
C SER A 4 -29.86 25.71 -78.56
N SER A 5 -29.18 24.95 -77.68
CA SER A 5 -27.88 25.20 -77.03
C SER A 5 -27.73 26.33 -76.00
N THR A 6 -27.37 26.00 -74.75
CA THR A 6 -25.96 26.01 -74.28
C THR A 6 -25.86 25.67 -72.78
N ARG A 7 -24.83 24.89 -72.43
CA ARG A 7 -24.45 24.47 -71.08
C ARG A 7 -23.94 25.65 -70.24
N LYS A 8 -24.29 25.69 -68.95
CA LYS A 8 -23.48 26.34 -67.91
C LYS A 8 -23.09 25.31 -66.87
N SER A 9 -21.79 25.03 -66.80
CA SER A 9 -21.16 24.20 -65.79
C SER A 9 -21.36 24.82 -64.41
N SER A 10 -21.94 24.05 -63.48
CA SER A 10 -21.96 24.43 -62.06
C SER A 10 -21.00 23.51 -61.32
N ALA A 11 -20.05 24.12 -60.62
CA ALA A 11 -18.98 23.45 -59.91
C ALA A 11 -19.54 22.58 -58.76
N ILE A 12 -19.07 21.33 -58.69
CA ILE A 12 -19.35 20.43 -57.57
C ILE A 12 -18.44 20.87 -56.42
N THR A 13 -18.97 21.62 -55.46
CA THR A 13 -18.34 21.84 -54.16
C THR A 13 -18.52 20.57 -53.33
N ARG A 14 -17.49 19.71 -53.27
CA ARG A 14 -17.45 18.59 -52.34
C ARG A 14 -17.30 19.14 -50.92
N ALA A 15 -18.39 19.21 -50.17
CA ALA A 15 -18.33 19.38 -48.72
C ALA A 15 -17.73 18.09 -48.12
N GLY A 16 -16.45 18.14 -47.76
CA GLY A 16 -15.81 17.09 -46.98
C GLY A 16 -16.35 17.13 -45.56
N VAL A 17 -17.18 16.16 -45.18
CA VAL A 17 -17.55 15.93 -43.78
C VAL A 17 -16.32 15.33 -43.10
N ALA A 18 -15.59 16.14 -42.34
CA ALA A 18 -14.58 15.64 -41.42
C ALA A 18 -15.29 14.92 -40.27
N VAL A 19 -15.30 13.59 -40.32
CA VAL A 19 -15.72 12.77 -39.18
C VAL A 19 -14.60 12.87 -38.14
N ALA A 20 -14.75 13.77 -37.19
CA ALA A 20 -13.91 13.81 -36.00
C ALA A 20 -14.23 12.57 -35.16
N THR A 21 -13.42 11.52 -35.29
CA THR A 21 -13.43 10.39 -34.37
C THR A 21 -13.02 10.89 -32.99
N LEU A 22 -13.99 11.09 -32.12
CA LEU A 22 -13.76 11.34 -30.70
C LEU A 22 -13.25 10.03 -30.10
N THR A 23 -11.94 9.89 -29.97
CA THR A 23 -11.34 8.82 -29.17
C THR A 23 -11.71 9.09 -27.71
N LEU A 24 -12.70 8.35 -27.22
CA LEU A 24 -13.02 8.31 -25.80
C LEU A 24 -11.83 7.66 -25.09
N ALA A 25 -10.99 8.48 -24.45
CA ALA A 25 -9.99 7.97 -23.53
C ALA A 25 -10.74 7.28 -22.39
N VAL A 26 -10.66 5.96 -22.34
CA VAL A 26 -11.07 5.20 -21.16
C VAL A 26 -10.03 5.53 -20.10
N VAL A 27 -10.34 6.55 -19.29
CA VAL A 27 -9.63 6.75 -18.03
C VAL A 27 -10.05 5.57 -17.17
N SER A 28 -9.19 4.56 -17.05
CA SER A 28 -9.33 3.54 -16.02
C SER A 28 -9.19 4.25 -14.68
N MET A 29 -10.32 4.73 -14.15
CA MET A 29 -10.39 5.12 -12.76
C MET A 29 -10.21 3.83 -11.97
N SER A 30 -9.10 3.74 -11.23
CA SER A 30 -8.89 2.70 -10.23
C SER A 30 -10.05 2.79 -9.25
N SER A 31 -11.11 2.00 -9.48
CA SER A 31 -12.31 2.09 -8.66
C SER A 31 -12.01 1.41 -7.35
N LEU A 32 -11.54 2.14 -6.35
CA LEU A 32 -11.62 1.67 -4.98
C LEU A 32 -13.08 1.30 -4.72
N GLY A 33 -13.33 0.18 -4.03
CA GLY A 33 -14.70 -0.20 -3.66
C GLY A 33 -15.47 0.95 -3.00
N TYR A 34 -14.75 1.77 -2.22
CA TYR A 34 -15.19 3.07 -1.72
C TYR A 34 -14.03 4.06 -1.70
N ASP A 35 -14.24 5.29 -2.19
CA ASP A 35 -13.21 6.35 -2.12
C ASP A 35 -13.00 6.89 -0.71
N ARG A 36 -14.04 6.79 0.14
CA ARG A 36 -14.03 7.33 1.51
C ARG A 36 -14.63 6.34 2.49
N TYR A 37 -14.18 6.43 3.74
CA TYR A 37 -14.60 5.52 4.81
C TYR A 37 -16.12 5.48 5.04
N ASN A 38 -16.77 6.65 5.10
CA ASN A 38 -18.21 6.72 5.39
C ASN A 38 -19.10 6.33 4.20
N ASN A 39 -18.52 5.96 3.06
CA ASN A 39 -19.29 5.53 1.88
C ASN A 39 -19.61 4.03 1.90
N GLY A 40 -19.05 3.26 2.85
CA GLY A 40 -19.37 1.83 2.97
C GLY A 40 -18.61 1.11 4.09
N CYS A 41 -17.38 1.50 4.40
CA CYS A 41 -16.57 0.85 5.44
C CYS A 41 -17.23 0.96 6.83
N ASN A 42 -17.85 2.10 7.12
CA ASN A 42 -18.55 2.35 8.38
C ASN A 42 -19.71 1.39 8.67
N GLN A 43 -20.27 0.71 7.66
CA GLN A 43 -21.37 -0.24 7.86
C GLN A 43 -20.92 -1.48 8.64
N CYS A 44 -19.67 -1.91 8.45
CA CYS A 44 -19.09 -3.05 9.15
C CYS A 44 -18.22 -2.59 10.33
N HIS A 45 -17.45 -1.52 10.13
CA HIS A 45 -16.48 -1.06 11.12
C HIS A 45 -17.01 0.01 12.07
N GLY A 46 -18.23 0.51 11.88
CA GLY A 46 -18.84 1.57 12.68
C GLY A 46 -18.36 2.97 12.28
N ASP A 47 -18.95 4.02 12.84
CA ASP A 47 -18.60 5.41 12.51
C ASP A 47 -17.12 5.69 12.81
N PHE A 48 -16.48 6.51 11.97
CA PHE A 48 -15.06 6.85 12.13
C PHE A 48 -14.80 7.63 13.43
N LEU A 49 -15.74 8.51 13.79
CA LEU A 49 -15.75 9.24 15.07
C LEU A 49 -16.56 8.52 16.17
N GLY A 50 -17.17 7.39 15.85
CA GLY A 50 -18.05 6.68 16.77
C GLY A 50 -17.27 5.96 17.85
N PRO A 51 -17.87 5.68 19.01
CA PRO A 51 -17.24 5.02 20.14
C PRO A 51 -17.35 3.49 20.07
N VAL A 52 -17.60 2.89 18.90
CA VAL A 52 -17.77 1.45 18.74
C VAL A 52 -17.26 1.04 17.38
N SER A 53 -16.40 0.01 17.34
CA SER A 53 -16.16 -0.78 16.15
C SER A 53 -16.85 -2.14 16.27
N PRO A 54 -17.85 -2.46 15.43
CA PRO A 54 -18.55 -3.74 15.45
C PRO A 54 -17.69 -4.92 14.97
N GLN A 55 -16.62 -4.62 14.22
CA GLN A 55 -15.72 -5.58 13.59
C GLN A 55 -14.30 -5.08 13.85
N GLY A 56 -13.68 -5.59 14.91
CA GLY A 56 -12.27 -5.41 15.20
C GLY A 56 -11.94 -4.79 16.55
N THR A 57 -10.66 -4.45 16.62
CA THR A 57 -9.85 -3.92 17.71
C THR A 57 -10.49 -2.82 18.56
N VAL A 58 -10.17 -2.83 19.85
CA VAL A 58 -10.53 -1.75 20.78
C VAL A 58 -9.56 -0.60 20.58
N PHE A 59 -10.09 0.57 20.21
CA PHE A 59 -9.29 1.78 20.00
C PHE A 59 -9.28 2.67 21.25
N PRO A 60 -8.29 3.57 21.41
CA PRO A 60 -8.34 4.63 22.40
C PRO A 60 -9.66 5.41 22.32
N GLU A 61 -10.35 5.55 23.46
CA GLU A 61 -11.67 6.19 23.55
C GLU A 61 -12.73 5.58 22.61
N ASN A 62 -12.47 4.36 22.12
CA ASN A 62 -13.18 3.65 21.07
C ASN A 62 -13.38 4.44 19.76
N ASN A 63 -12.54 5.44 19.48
CA ASN A 63 -12.70 6.34 18.35
C ASN A 63 -11.51 6.24 17.38
N LYS A 64 -11.80 5.86 16.13
CA LYS A 64 -10.77 5.61 15.11
C LYS A 64 -10.09 6.88 14.62
N HIS A 65 -10.74 8.04 14.72
CA HIS A 65 -10.06 9.30 14.44
C HIS A 65 -9.17 9.70 15.61
N GLN A 66 -9.68 9.53 16.84
CA GLN A 66 -8.98 9.95 18.05
C GLN A 66 -7.70 9.13 18.30
N MET A 67 -7.63 7.86 17.88
CA MET A 67 -6.38 7.09 17.96
C MET A 67 -5.24 7.76 17.17
N HIS A 68 -5.53 8.31 15.98
CA HIS A 68 -4.55 8.99 15.15
C HIS A 68 -4.26 10.39 15.68
N ARG A 69 -5.32 11.15 15.98
CA ARG A 69 -5.23 12.53 16.49
C ARG A 69 -4.60 12.61 17.88
N GLY A 70 -4.71 11.55 18.67
CA GLY A 70 -4.10 11.43 19.99
C GLY A 70 -2.63 10.99 19.96
N SER A 71 -2.13 10.55 18.79
CA SER A 71 -0.72 10.19 18.62
C SER A 71 0.15 11.44 18.53
N SER A 72 1.39 11.39 19.01
CA SER A 72 2.34 12.51 18.88
C SER A 72 2.92 12.69 17.47
N TYR A 73 2.54 11.85 16.52
CA TYR A 73 3.12 11.80 15.17
C TYR A 73 2.11 12.22 14.09
N MET A 74 0.85 11.77 14.20
CA MET A 74 -0.23 12.09 13.25
C MET A 74 -1.22 13.13 13.78
N ASP A 75 -1.01 13.75 14.94
CA ASP A 75 -1.96 14.71 15.53
C ASP A 75 -2.24 15.93 14.64
N THR A 76 -1.23 16.41 13.91
CA THR A 76 -1.34 17.55 12.99
C THR A 76 -1.30 17.18 11.52
N GLU A 77 -0.98 15.92 11.20
CA GLU A 77 -0.78 15.45 9.82
C GLU A 77 -2.09 15.01 9.15
N CYS A 78 -3.14 15.83 9.28
CA CYS A 78 -4.47 15.52 8.75
C CYS A 78 -4.44 15.21 7.24
N MET A 79 -3.54 15.86 6.51
CA MET A 79 -3.45 15.72 5.05
C MET A 79 -2.92 14.35 4.60
N LEU A 80 -2.42 13.50 5.50
CA LEU A 80 -2.17 12.07 5.21
C LEU A 80 -3.43 11.33 4.77
N CYS A 81 -4.60 11.73 5.26
CA CYS A 81 -5.88 11.04 5.05
C CYS A 81 -6.96 11.91 4.40
N HIS A 82 -6.73 13.21 4.28
CA HIS A 82 -7.72 14.18 3.82
C HIS A 82 -7.22 14.98 2.60
N VAL A 83 -8.14 15.35 1.72
CA VAL A 83 -7.88 16.14 0.49
C VAL A 83 -8.33 17.59 0.61
N ALA A 84 -8.75 18.02 1.80
CA ALA A 84 -9.16 19.40 2.03
C ALA A 84 -9.14 19.72 3.52
N PRO A 85 -8.71 20.93 3.90
CA PRO A 85 -8.92 21.42 5.26
C PRO A 85 -10.40 21.44 5.63
N GLY A 86 -10.76 20.92 6.80
CA GLY A 86 -12.11 20.99 7.37
C GLY A 86 -13.01 19.78 7.12
N ASP A 87 -12.61 18.81 6.28
CA ASP A 87 -13.33 17.54 6.07
C ASP A 87 -12.61 16.37 6.77
N PHE A 88 -12.40 16.48 8.09
CA PHE A 88 -11.55 15.55 8.87
C PHE A 88 -12.29 14.35 9.46
N ASN A 89 -13.55 14.15 9.08
CA ASN A 89 -14.40 13.10 9.67
C ASN A 89 -14.65 11.94 8.69
N ASN A 90 -14.12 12.04 7.47
CA ASN A 90 -14.33 11.09 6.40
C ASN A 90 -13.03 10.92 5.59
N PRO A 91 -12.06 10.13 6.09
CA PRO A 91 -10.79 9.94 5.41
C PRO A 91 -10.98 9.22 4.08
N PHE A 92 -10.04 9.50 3.17
CA PHE A 92 -9.97 8.87 1.87
C PHE A 92 -9.16 7.58 1.93
N ILE A 93 -9.60 6.58 1.19
CA ILE A 93 -8.97 5.26 1.20
C ILE A 93 -7.67 5.26 0.41
N GLY A 94 -7.68 5.72 -0.85
CA GLY A 94 -6.51 5.64 -1.76
C GLY A 94 -6.00 6.98 -2.28
N SER A 95 -6.31 8.08 -1.60
CA SER A 95 -5.82 9.41 -1.98
C SER A 95 -5.81 10.35 -0.79
N SER A 96 -4.95 11.35 -0.80
CA SER A 96 -4.96 12.47 0.13
C SER A 96 -4.07 13.59 -0.41
N PHE A 97 -3.86 14.67 0.35
CA PHE A 97 -2.85 15.67 -0.02
C PHE A 97 -1.43 15.30 0.41
N GLY A 98 -1.28 14.31 1.30
CA GLY A 98 0.00 13.94 1.87
C GLY A 98 0.58 15.06 2.73
N THR A 99 1.86 14.96 3.01
CA THR A 99 2.62 15.92 3.81
C THR A 99 3.91 16.29 3.07
N ALA A 100 4.82 16.99 3.75
CA ALA A 100 6.17 17.18 3.23
C ALA A 100 6.98 15.87 3.20
N ASN A 101 6.62 14.88 4.03
CA ASN A 101 7.38 13.64 4.22
C ASN A 101 6.71 12.43 3.54
N ASN A 102 5.41 12.51 3.25
CA ASN A 102 4.60 11.39 2.81
C ASN A 102 3.76 11.73 1.58
N PRO A 103 3.64 10.81 0.59
CA PRO A 103 2.76 11.00 -0.54
C PRO A 103 1.29 10.97 -0.13
N GLY A 104 0.42 11.55 -0.96
CA GLY A 104 -1.00 11.66 -0.67
C GLY A 104 -1.81 10.41 -1.04
N VAL A 105 -1.71 9.34 -0.24
CA VAL A 105 -2.31 8.03 -0.56
C VAL A 105 -3.42 7.58 0.39
N GLY A 106 -3.75 8.36 1.43
CA GLY A 106 -4.86 8.03 2.33
C GLY A 106 -4.62 6.78 3.19
N CYS A 107 -5.68 6.04 3.50
CA CYS A 107 -5.62 4.84 4.34
C CYS A 107 -4.71 3.73 3.79
N VAL A 108 -4.59 3.57 2.47
CA VAL A 108 -3.71 2.55 1.86
C VAL A 108 -2.24 2.90 2.00
N GLY A 109 -1.87 4.03 2.60
CA GLY A 109 -0.47 4.28 2.98
C GLY A 109 0.01 3.33 4.08
N CYS A 110 -0.89 2.88 4.96
CA CYS A 110 -0.62 1.83 5.94
C CYS A 110 -1.23 0.49 5.52
N HIS A 111 -2.42 0.50 4.91
CA HIS A 111 -3.15 -0.73 4.53
C HIS A 111 -2.88 -1.19 3.07
N GLY A 112 -1.74 -0.82 2.49
CA GLY A 112 -1.40 -1.14 1.11
C GLY A 112 0.05 -0.81 0.77
N ALA A 113 0.65 -1.66 -0.07
CA ALA A 113 1.99 -1.45 -0.59
C ALA A 113 1.97 -0.70 -1.94
N ASP A 114 3.12 -0.10 -2.28
CA ASP A 114 3.35 0.45 -3.61
C ASP A 114 3.84 -0.66 -4.56
N TYR A 115 3.04 -0.99 -5.56
CA TYR A 115 3.40 -1.99 -6.60
C TYR A 115 4.12 -1.34 -7.79
N GLY A 116 4.31 -0.02 -7.75
CA GLY A 116 4.89 0.77 -8.82
C GLY A 116 4.03 0.79 -10.10
N GLY A 117 4.60 1.39 -11.14
CA GLY A 117 3.97 1.46 -12.46
C GLY A 117 2.57 2.08 -12.42
N ASN A 118 1.62 1.43 -13.08
CA ASN A 118 0.23 1.89 -13.14
C ASN A 118 -0.63 1.39 -11.95
N ILE A 119 -0.09 0.51 -11.11
CA ILE A 119 -0.82 -0.03 -9.95
C ILE A 119 -0.63 0.91 -8.75
N GLY A 120 0.61 1.34 -8.52
CA GLY A 120 0.97 2.27 -7.45
C GLY A 120 0.57 1.75 -6.06
N ASN A 121 0.30 2.70 -5.16
CA ASN A 121 -0.33 2.45 -3.87
C ASN A 121 -1.79 2.03 -4.03
N SER A 122 -2.02 0.73 -4.01
CA SER A 122 -3.35 0.16 -4.07
C SER A 122 -3.59 -0.65 -2.80
N GLY A 123 -4.81 -0.58 -2.26
CA GLY A 123 -5.22 -1.40 -1.12
C GLY A 123 -5.43 -2.88 -1.47
N ILE A 124 -4.51 -3.49 -2.22
CA ILE A 124 -4.57 -4.90 -2.63
C ILE A 124 -4.56 -5.80 -1.39
N GLY A 125 -3.61 -5.59 -0.47
CA GLY A 125 -3.56 -6.29 0.81
C GLY A 125 -4.84 -6.14 1.62
N LEU A 126 -5.33 -4.90 1.77
CA LEU A 126 -6.63 -4.64 2.41
C LEU A 126 -7.80 -5.39 1.73
N ARG A 127 -7.84 -5.45 0.40
CA ARG A 127 -8.88 -6.20 -0.31
C ARG A 127 -8.70 -7.71 -0.14
N LYS A 128 -7.46 -8.20 -0.07
CA LYS A 128 -7.13 -9.60 0.18
C LYS A 128 -7.55 -10.03 1.58
N HIS A 129 -7.28 -9.20 2.58
CA HIS A 129 -7.75 -9.35 3.95
C HIS A 129 -9.28 -9.52 3.97
N HIS A 130 -10.00 -8.61 3.31
CA HIS A 130 -11.45 -8.69 3.23
C HIS A 130 -11.94 -9.95 2.51
N GLU A 131 -11.33 -10.34 1.40
CA GLU A 131 -11.67 -11.58 0.69
C GLU A 131 -11.52 -12.80 1.60
N ASN A 132 -10.37 -12.92 2.27
CA ASN A 132 -10.08 -14.03 3.18
C ASN A 132 -10.97 -14.00 4.43
N ALA A 133 -11.42 -12.82 4.86
CA ALA A 133 -12.43 -12.63 5.90
C ALA A 133 -13.89 -12.84 5.41
N GLY A 134 -14.10 -13.20 4.14
CA GLY A 134 -15.41 -13.50 3.55
C GLY A 134 -16.19 -12.27 3.05
N VAL A 135 -15.56 -11.12 2.95
CA VAL A 135 -16.12 -9.85 2.45
C VAL A 135 -15.75 -9.66 0.97
N ASN A 136 -16.63 -10.10 0.09
CA ASN A 136 -16.33 -10.19 -1.36
C ASN A 136 -16.91 -9.06 -2.21
N VAL A 137 -17.49 -8.01 -1.60
CA VAL A 137 -18.13 -6.89 -2.32
C VAL A 137 -17.17 -6.20 -3.30
N CYS A 138 -15.88 -6.18 -2.96
CA CYS A 138 -14.82 -5.55 -3.74
C CYS A 138 -14.52 -6.31 -5.05
N LEU A 139 -14.75 -7.62 -5.13
CA LEU A 139 -14.41 -8.46 -6.29
C LEU A 139 -15.18 -8.08 -7.56
N THR A 140 -16.32 -7.40 -7.42
CA THR A 140 -17.08 -6.88 -8.57
C THR A 140 -16.28 -5.84 -9.36
N CYS A 141 -15.48 -5.04 -8.66
CA CYS A 141 -14.64 -3.99 -9.23
C CYS A 141 -13.18 -4.44 -9.38
N HIS A 142 -12.74 -5.37 -8.52
CA HIS A 142 -11.39 -5.91 -8.45
C HIS A 142 -11.35 -7.43 -8.73
N PRO A 143 -11.73 -7.89 -9.92
CA PRO A 143 -11.76 -9.33 -10.21
C PRO A 143 -10.36 -9.94 -10.47
N ASN A 144 -9.35 -9.10 -10.71
CA ASN A 144 -8.02 -9.50 -11.16
C ASN A 144 -6.93 -8.71 -10.43
N ASP A 145 -7.09 -8.46 -9.13
CA ASP A 145 -5.97 -7.93 -8.36
C ASP A 145 -4.78 -8.90 -8.46
N PRO A 146 -3.54 -8.38 -8.52
CA PRO A 146 -2.37 -9.24 -8.39
C PRO A 146 -2.31 -9.81 -6.97
N ASP A 147 -1.44 -10.80 -6.78
CA ASP A 147 -1.12 -11.29 -5.45
C ASP A 147 -0.57 -10.15 -4.58
N ALA A 148 -0.95 -10.14 -3.31
CA ALA A 148 -0.46 -9.16 -2.37
C ALA A 148 1.06 -9.33 -2.16
N LEU A 149 1.78 -8.23 -1.96
CA LEU A 149 3.17 -8.28 -1.52
C LEU A 149 3.21 -8.87 -0.10
N PRO A 150 4.22 -9.68 0.21
CA PRO A 150 4.34 -10.34 1.51
C PRO A 150 4.47 -9.33 2.66
N GLU A 151 4.08 -9.74 3.87
CA GLU A 151 3.96 -8.88 5.05
C GLU A 151 5.24 -8.06 5.35
N ASN A 152 6.42 -8.63 5.11
CA ASN A 152 7.70 -7.93 5.31
C ASN A 152 7.96 -6.78 4.32
N VAL A 153 7.14 -6.60 3.29
CA VAL A 153 7.21 -5.47 2.37
C VAL A 153 6.44 -4.29 2.94
N LYS A 154 7.21 -3.31 3.42
CA LYS A 154 6.69 -2.12 4.10
C LYS A 154 5.69 -1.34 3.24
N PRO A 155 4.49 -1.04 3.77
CA PRO A 155 3.59 -0.05 3.20
C PRO A 155 4.25 1.33 3.12
N THR A 156 3.74 2.21 2.27
CA THR A 156 4.39 3.49 1.94
C THR A 156 4.54 4.46 3.10
N TYR A 157 3.67 4.37 4.11
CA TYR A 157 3.78 5.20 5.30
C TYR A 157 4.68 4.59 6.37
N TYR A 158 5.20 3.37 6.20
CA TYR A 158 6.08 2.78 7.19
C TYR A 158 7.49 3.40 7.11
N GLY A 159 8.11 3.60 8.27
CA GLY A 159 9.41 4.22 8.43
C GLY A 159 9.41 5.73 8.22
N THR A 160 8.24 6.38 8.08
CA THR A 160 8.18 7.82 7.87
C THR A 160 8.05 8.59 9.20
N PRO A 161 8.56 9.84 9.26
CA PRO A 161 8.49 10.65 10.47
C PRO A 161 7.07 10.90 11.00
N ASP A 162 6.08 10.90 10.10
CA ASP A 162 4.71 11.30 10.40
C ASP A 162 3.89 10.16 11.02
N THR A 163 4.27 8.89 10.84
CA THR A 163 3.47 7.74 11.30
C THR A 163 4.15 6.97 12.41
N LYS A 164 5.48 6.74 12.33
CA LYS A 164 6.23 5.86 13.23
C LYS A 164 5.68 4.42 13.30
N ALA A 165 5.02 3.96 12.23
CA ALA A 165 4.91 2.53 11.98
C ALA A 165 6.22 2.12 11.32
N ASP A 166 7.05 1.29 11.95
CA ASP A 166 8.41 1.06 11.47
C ASP A 166 8.62 -0.32 10.85
N ASP A 167 7.84 -1.32 11.29
CA ASP A 167 8.03 -2.71 10.91
C ASP A 167 6.68 -3.46 11.03
N PRO A 168 6.13 -3.99 9.92
CA PRO A 168 4.87 -4.77 9.93
C PRO A 168 5.05 -6.17 10.54
N CYS A 169 6.29 -6.58 10.82
CA CYS A 169 6.61 -7.87 11.40
C CYS A 169 6.91 -7.80 12.90
N ASN A 170 6.69 -6.65 13.54
CA ASN A 170 7.09 -6.45 14.92
C ASN A 170 6.04 -6.92 15.92
N GLY A 171 6.22 -8.14 16.44
CA GLY A 171 5.38 -8.62 17.54
C GLY A 171 5.46 -7.71 18.78
N GLY A 172 4.32 -7.53 19.45
CA GLY A 172 4.24 -6.85 20.74
C GLY A 172 5.13 -7.45 21.84
N PRO A 173 5.39 -6.72 22.94
CA PRO A 173 4.84 -5.42 23.33
C PRO A 173 5.74 -4.21 22.98
N SER A 174 6.78 -4.42 22.18
CA SER A 174 7.85 -3.43 21.97
C SER A 174 7.46 -2.31 21.00
N PHE A 175 6.44 -2.54 20.15
CA PHE A 175 5.96 -1.61 19.13
C PHE A 175 4.43 -1.72 18.98
N LEU A 176 3.74 -0.60 18.80
CA LEU A 176 2.30 -0.53 18.55
C LEU A 176 2.12 0.02 17.14
N GLU A 177 2.10 -0.85 16.14
CA GLU A 177 1.90 -0.48 14.74
C GLU A 177 0.43 -0.18 14.40
N ASN A 178 -0.52 -0.65 15.23
CA ASN A 178 -1.96 -0.47 15.00
C ASN A 178 -2.64 0.54 15.96
N TRP A 179 -1.88 1.18 16.87
CA TRP A 179 -2.34 2.13 17.90
C TRP A 179 -3.59 1.69 18.68
N SER A 180 -3.78 0.36 18.80
CA SER A 180 -4.88 -0.23 19.53
C SER A 180 -4.70 -0.12 21.04
N VAL A 181 -5.77 -0.38 21.79
CA VAL A 181 -5.72 -0.56 23.24
C VAL A 181 -6.06 -2.00 23.57
N GLY A 182 -5.08 -2.71 24.14
CA GLY A 182 -5.30 -4.03 24.73
C GLY A 182 -5.02 -5.22 23.79
N ASP A 183 -4.56 -4.96 22.57
CA ASP A 183 -3.85 -5.93 21.75
C ASP A 183 -2.50 -5.35 21.30
N THR A 184 -1.66 -6.21 20.73
CA THR A 184 -0.37 -5.82 20.17
C THR A 184 -0.18 -6.43 18.79
N GLN A 185 -1.30 -6.71 18.12
CA GLN A 185 -1.33 -7.41 16.86
C GLN A 185 -1.19 -6.40 15.72
N GLY A 186 -0.32 -6.67 14.77
CA GLY A 186 -0.07 -5.79 13.65
C GLY A 186 -1.19 -5.64 12.65
N LEU A 187 -0.94 -4.81 11.63
CA LEU A 187 -1.81 -4.72 10.48
C LEU A 187 -1.51 -5.89 9.53
N ASP A 188 -2.55 -6.60 9.08
CA ASP A 188 -2.42 -7.64 8.04
C ASP A 188 -2.30 -6.97 6.65
N ASN A 189 -1.08 -6.60 6.27
CA ASN A 189 -0.78 -5.81 5.08
C ASN A 189 -0.74 -6.65 3.80
N ASP A 190 -0.50 -7.96 3.89
CA ASP A 190 -0.63 -8.89 2.76
C ASP A 190 -2.02 -9.54 2.65
N GLY A 191 -2.82 -9.46 3.71
CA GLY A 191 -4.20 -9.91 3.77
C GLY A 191 -4.38 -11.40 3.98
N ASN A 192 -3.37 -12.14 4.41
CA ASN A 192 -3.40 -13.60 4.57
C ASN A 192 -4.02 -14.08 5.91
N LEU A 193 -4.39 -13.14 6.80
CA LEU A 193 -4.92 -13.36 8.16
C LEU A 193 -3.92 -13.93 9.17
N LEU A 194 -2.63 -13.80 8.89
CA LEU A 194 -1.51 -13.99 9.81
C LEU A 194 -0.91 -12.62 10.11
N TYR A 195 -0.19 -12.53 11.22
CA TYR A 195 0.21 -11.24 11.78
C TYR A 195 1.57 -11.37 12.44
N ASP A 196 2.36 -10.31 12.39
CA ASP A 196 3.61 -10.17 13.13
C ASP A 196 4.54 -11.37 12.92
N GLY A 197 5.21 -11.83 13.98
CA GLY A 197 6.02 -13.03 13.96
C GLY A 197 5.26 -14.35 13.73
N ASP A 198 3.92 -14.38 13.72
CA ASP A 198 3.20 -15.60 13.33
C ASP A 198 3.07 -15.71 11.79
N ASP A 199 3.36 -14.64 11.06
CA ASP A 199 3.36 -14.64 9.60
C ASP A 199 4.65 -15.27 9.01
N PRO A 200 4.54 -16.28 8.12
CA PRO A 200 5.68 -16.86 7.42
C PRO A 200 6.53 -15.87 6.60
N ALA A 201 5.96 -14.77 6.12
CA ALA A 201 6.67 -13.69 5.45
C ALA A 201 7.50 -12.84 6.43
N CYS A 202 7.07 -12.78 7.69
CA CYS A 202 7.77 -12.09 8.79
C CYS A 202 8.77 -12.97 9.53
N GLN A 203 8.61 -14.28 9.42
CA GLN A 203 9.73 -15.17 9.65
C GLN A 203 10.76 -14.83 8.59
N THR A 204 11.85 -14.16 9.01
CA THR A 204 13.05 -13.99 8.19
C THR A 204 13.24 -15.29 7.44
N THR A 205 13.13 -15.26 6.11
CA THR A 205 13.63 -16.33 5.25
C THR A 205 14.92 -16.80 5.90
N PRO A 206 15.05 -18.10 6.22
CA PRO A 206 16.13 -18.60 7.08
C PRO A 206 17.40 -17.90 6.64
N THR A 207 17.97 -17.07 7.53
CA THR A 207 19.11 -16.18 7.26
C THR A 207 19.95 -16.87 6.20
N CYS A 208 19.95 -16.36 4.97
CA CYS A 208 20.87 -16.93 3.99
C CYS A 208 22.22 -16.70 4.65
N VAL A 209 22.85 -17.80 5.07
CA VAL A 209 23.93 -17.72 6.07
C VAL A 209 25.06 -16.79 5.60
N GLY A 210 25.16 -16.56 4.29
CA GLY A 210 26.09 -15.62 3.68
C GLY A 210 25.54 -14.25 3.26
N ASP A 211 24.36 -13.80 3.69
CA ASP A 211 23.95 -12.37 3.62
C ASP A 211 24.48 -11.70 4.88
N LEU A 212 25.58 -10.97 4.72
CA LEU A 212 26.36 -10.40 5.82
C LEU A 212 26.08 -8.91 6.02
N ASN A 213 25.36 -8.28 5.10
CA ASN A 213 24.97 -6.87 5.17
C ASN A 213 23.47 -6.64 5.39
N ASP A 214 22.69 -7.71 5.54
CA ASP A 214 21.23 -7.74 5.74
C ASP A 214 20.46 -7.03 4.60
N ASP A 215 20.96 -7.12 3.36
CA ASP A 215 20.30 -6.52 2.18
C ASP A 215 19.39 -7.48 1.41
N LEU A 216 19.23 -8.72 1.91
CA LEU A 216 18.42 -9.81 1.36
C LEU A 216 18.96 -10.41 0.06
N GLU A 217 20.15 -10.03 -0.39
CA GLU A 217 20.89 -10.70 -1.45
C GLU A 217 22.15 -11.38 -0.89
N VAL A 218 22.59 -12.47 -1.52
CA VAL A 218 23.94 -13.02 -1.28
C VAL A 218 24.75 -12.72 -2.53
N ASN A 219 25.47 -11.61 -2.51
CA ASN A 219 26.14 -11.07 -3.68
C ASN A 219 27.61 -10.66 -3.38
N GLY A 220 28.20 -9.85 -4.27
CA GLY A 220 29.59 -9.42 -4.14
C GLY A 220 29.85 -8.54 -2.91
N ALA A 221 28.82 -7.89 -2.35
CA ALA A 221 28.92 -7.11 -1.13
C ALA A 221 29.19 -8.01 0.08
N ASP A 222 28.46 -9.11 0.20
CA ASP A 222 28.64 -10.09 1.28
C ASP A 222 29.96 -10.82 1.18
N LEU A 223 30.33 -11.23 -0.04
CA LEU A 223 31.66 -11.77 -0.29
C LEU A 223 32.75 -10.78 0.14
N GLY A 224 32.54 -9.49 -0.09
CA GLY A 224 33.44 -8.44 0.38
C GLY A 224 33.55 -8.38 1.91
N LEU A 225 32.44 -8.53 2.63
CA LEU A 225 32.40 -8.57 4.09
C LEU A 225 33.05 -9.83 4.67
N LEU A 226 32.83 -10.98 4.03
CA LEU A 226 33.44 -12.26 4.39
C LEU A 226 34.96 -12.18 4.26
N LEU A 227 35.45 -11.75 3.10
CA LEU A 227 36.89 -11.60 2.85
C LEU A 227 37.52 -10.48 3.69
N GLY A 228 36.77 -9.43 4.01
CA GLY A 228 37.22 -8.34 4.90
C GLY A 228 37.45 -8.79 6.34
N SER A 229 36.80 -9.88 6.76
CA SER A 229 36.85 -10.44 8.11
C SER A 229 37.72 -11.70 8.22
N TRP A 230 38.55 -11.99 7.20
CA TRP A 230 39.35 -13.20 7.14
C TRP A 230 40.26 -13.40 8.36
N GLY A 231 40.21 -14.61 8.93
CA GLY A 231 40.94 -14.98 10.15
C GLY A 231 40.41 -14.35 11.44
N GLN A 232 39.23 -13.71 11.41
CA GLN A 232 38.52 -13.22 12.59
C GLN A 232 37.34 -14.14 12.92
N SER A 233 36.93 -14.17 14.19
CA SER A 233 35.60 -14.64 14.58
C SER A 233 34.55 -13.58 14.26
N GLY A 234 33.29 -13.96 14.04
CA GLY A 234 32.22 -12.99 13.89
C GLY A 234 31.13 -13.45 12.93
N PRO A 235 30.30 -12.54 12.41
CA PRO A 235 29.21 -12.89 11.49
C PRO A 235 29.65 -13.63 10.22
N SER A 236 30.91 -13.52 9.81
CA SER A 236 31.49 -14.22 8.66
C SER A 236 32.04 -15.62 8.95
N ASP A 237 32.07 -16.06 10.21
CA ASP A 237 32.37 -17.44 10.61
C ASP A 237 31.07 -18.26 10.50
N LEU A 238 30.78 -18.68 9.27
CA LEU A 238 29.52 -19.28 8.88
C LEU A 238 29.36 -20.72 9.39
N ASN A 239 30.48 -21.40 9.66
CA ASN A 239 30.48 -22.76 10.18
C ASN A 239 30.61 -22.82 11.73
N GLY A 240 30.97 -21.71 12.38
CA GLY A 240 30.99 -21.54 13.82
C GLY A 240 32.20 -22.18 14.53
N ASP A 241 33.32 -22.35 13.85
CA ASP A 241 34.55 -22.95 14.43
C ASP A 241 35.46 -21.93 15.12
N GLY A 242 35.09 -20.65 15.07
CA GLY A 242 35.79 -19.54 15.70
C GLY A 242 36.72 -18.77 14.76
N THR A 243 36.78 -19.10 13.46
CA THR A 243 37.58 -18.36 12.47
C THR A 243 36.90 -18.28 11.11
N THR A 244 36.91 -17.10 10.49
CA THR A 244 36.50 -16.94 9.08
C THR A 244 37.63 -17.43 8.17
N ASP A 245 37.42 -18.55 7.48
CA ASP A 245 38.39 -19.09 6.53
C ASP A 245 37.75 -19.73 5.28
N GLY A 246 38.48 -20.62 4.61
CA GLY A 246 38.00 -21.26 3.39
C GLY A 246 36.82 -22.21 3.59
N ALA A 247 36.48 -22.59 4.82
CA ALA A 247 35.29 -23.36 5.13
C ALA A 247 34.01 -22.51 5.14
N ASP A 248 34.14 -21.18 5.18
CA ASP A 248 33.03 -20.22 5.18
C ASP A 248 32.72 -19.67 3.78
N LEU A 249 33.53 -20.00 2.77
CA LEU A 249 33.40 -19.56 1.37
C LEU A 249 32.68 -20.59 0.49
#